data_AF-A0A0M1JU47-F1
#
_entry.id   AF-A0A0M1JU47-F1
#
_cell.length_a   1.000
_cell.length_b   1.000
_cell.length_c   1.000
_cell.angle_alpha   90.00
_cell.angle_beta   90.00
_cell.angle_gamma   90.00
#
_symmetry.space_group_name_H-M   'P 1'
#
loop_
_entity.id
_entity.type
_entity.pdbx_description
1 polymer ?
#
loop_
_entity_poly.entity_id
_entity_poly.type
_entity_poly.pdbx_seq_one_letter_code
_entity_poly.pdbx_strand_id
1 'polypeptide(L)'
;MTNRFDFIEPRSRYYGQVKPENLVFNANLQEFANRVMFIASLHTNGKLPPAVAYKEIKGLWKQLKQSKKQLGIGQTSVDGTSDHDSF
;
A
#
# COMPACT_ATOMS: atom_id res chain seq x y z
N MET A 1 -10.25 -9.80 19.44
CA MET A 1 -9.95 -11.07 18.74
C MET A 1 -8.63 -10.87 18.02
N THR A 2 -7.57 -11.56 18.43
CA THR A 2 -6.25 -11.46 17.77
C THR A 2 -6.33 -12.15 16.42
N ASN A 3 -6.15 -11.41 15.33
CA ASN A 3 -6.15 -11.99 14.00
C ASN A 3 -4.85 -12.79 13.85
N ARG A 4 -4.90 -14.03 13.32
CA ARG A 4 -3.71 -14.87 13.12
C ARG A 4 -2.66 -14.18 12.23
N PHE A 5 -3.11 -13.29 11.35
CA PHE A 5 -2.23 -12.49 10.52
C PHE A 5 -1.49 -11.39 11.30
N ASP A 6 -2.00 -10.93 12.45
CA ASP A 6 -1.33 -9.89 13.26
C ASP A 6 0.04 -10.34 13.80
N PHE A 7 0.28 -11.66 13.92
CA PHE A 7 1.60 -12.21 14.31
C PHE A 7 2.58 -12.27 13.14
N ILE A 8 2.08 -12.56 11.94
CA ILE A 8 2.90 -12.74 10.72
C ILE A 8 3.17 -11.38 10.06
N GLU A 9 2.31 -10.39 10.32
CA GLU A 9 2.32 -9.07 9.70
C GLU A 9 2.52 -7.97 10.76
N PRO A 10 3.74 -7.81 11.31
CA PRO A 10 4.01 -6.77 12.28
C PRO A 10 3.76 -5.40 11.66
N ARG A 11 2.85 -4.63 12.27
CA ARG A 11 2.61 -3.24 11.86
C ARG A 11 3.71 -2.34 12.40
N SER A 12 4.40 -1.68 11.49
CA SER A 12 5.39 -0.68 11.84
C SER A 12 4.70 0.59 12.34
N ARG A 13 5.32 1.29 13.29
CA ARG A 13 4.77 2.55 13.78
C ARG A 13 4.77 3.60 12.67
N TYR A 14 3.74 4.43 12.63
CA TYR A 14 3.68 5.57 11.73
C TYR A 14 4.46 6.75 12.32
N TYR A 15 5.33 7.36 11.52
CA TYR A 15 6.20 8.47 11.94
C TYR A 15 5.91 9.79 11.20
N GLY A 16 4.87 9.83 10.36
CA GLY A 16 4.48 11.06 9.65
C GLY A 16 3.47 11.91 10.43
N GLN A 17 2.95 12.94 9.77
CA GLN A 17 1.95 13.84 10.36
C GLN A 17 0.68 13.08 10.75
N VAL A 18 0.30 13.13 12.03
CA VAL A 18 -0.85 12.41 12.57
C VAL A 18 -2.16 13.06 12.11
N LYS A 19 -2.66 12.59 10.97
CA LYS A 19 -3.99 12.88 10.42
C LYS A 19 -4.74 11.57 10.18
N PRO A 20 -6.07 11.52 10.32
CA PRO A 20 -6.84 10.28 10.11
C PRO A 20 -6.55 9.61 8.76
N GLU A 21 -6.54 10.37 7.68
CA GLU A 21 -6.26 9.90 6.32
C GLU A 21 -4.85 9.30 6.20
N ASN A 22 -3.86 9.93 6.82
CA ASN A 22 -2.48 9.45 6.82
C ASN A 22 -2.33 8.13 7.57
N LEU A 23 -3.00 7.98 8.71
CA LEU A 23 -2.98 6.75 9.50
C LEU A 23 -3.66 5.60 8.74
N VAL A 24 -4.83 5.87 8.13
CA VAL A 24 -5.56 4.89 7.33
C VAL A 24 -4.74 4.49 6.10
N PHE A 25 -4.18 5.44 5.38
CA PHE A 25 -3.35 5.14 4.21
C PHE A 25 -2.09 4.38 4.58
N ASN A 26 -1.44 4.73 5.69
CA ASN A 26 -0.30 3.98 6.20
C ASN A 26 -0.68 2.53 6.54
N ALA A 27 -1.84 2.28 7.15
CA ALA A 27 -2.31 0.91 7.39
C ALA A 27 -2.48 0.14 6.07
N ASN A 28 -3.09 0.76 5.05
CA ASN A 28 -3.28 0.15 3.72
C ASN A 28 -1.93 -0.08 3.00
N LEU A 29 -0.97 0.82 3.18
CA LEU A 29 0.38 0.70 2.63
C LEU A 29 1.15 -0.46 3.28
N GLN A 30 1.02 -0.63 4.60
CA GLN A 30 1.64 -1.75 5.31
C GLN A 30 1.03 -3.08 4.88
N GLU A 31 -0.30 -3.17 4.75
CA GLU A 31 -0.95 -4.36 4.21
C GLU A 31 -0.47 -4.67 2.77
N PHE A 32 -0.39 -3.65 1.91
CA PHE A 32 0.16 -3.82 0.56
C PHE A 32 1.57 -4.40 0.60
N ALA A 33 2.47 -3.85 1.42
CA ALA A 33 3.85 -4.31 1.52
C ALA A 33 3.92 -5.78 1.98
N ASN A 34 3.15 -6.14 3.00
CA ASN A 34 3.11 -7.51 3.52
C ASN A 34 2.61 -8.50 2.47
N ARG A 35 1.53 -8.17 1.76
CA ARG A 35 0.97 -9.04 0.72
C ARG A 35 1.90 -9.19 -0.48
N VAL A 36 2.58 -8.12 -0.90
CA VAL A 36 3.62 -8.20 -1.95
C VAL A 36 4.76 -9.11 -1.51
N MET A 37 5.22 -8.98 -0.27
CA MET A 37 6.28 -9.83 0.29
C MET A 37 5.86 -11.30 0.29
N PHE A 38 4.63 -11.60 0.75
CA PHE A 38 4.10 -12.96 0.74
C PHE A 38 4.03 -13.56 -0.67
N ILE A 39 3.51 -12.80 -1.65
CA ILE A 39 3.45 -13.24 -3.06
C ILE A 39 4.86 -13.48 -3.62
N ALA A 40 5.80 -12.58 -3.34
CA ALA A 40 7.19 -12.72 -3.77
C ALA A 40 7.82 -13.97 -3.16
N SER A 41 7.60 -14.23 -1.87
CA SER A 41 8.07 -15.46 -1.20
C SER A 41 7.46 -16.73 -1.79
N LEU A 42 6.18 -16.72 -2.19
CA LEU A 42 5.58 -17.87 -2.88
C LEU A 42 6.20 -18.10 -4.25
N HIS A 43 6.45 -17.02 -4.98
CA HIS A 43 7.07 -17.09 -6.29
C HIS A 43 8.51 -17.62 -6.21
N THR A 44 9.34 -17.07 -5.33
CA THR A 44 10.75 -17.50 -5.17
C THR A 44 10.87 -18.92 -4.68
N ASN A 45 9.92 -19.41 -3.89
CA ASN A 45 9.82 -20.82 -3.49
C ASN A 45 9.21 -21.73 -4.57
N GLY A 46 8.97 -21.23 -5.79
CA GLY A 46 8.43 -22.01 -6.92
C GLY A 46 6.95 -22.37 -6.80
N LYS A 47 6.24 -21.87 -5.79
CA LYS A 47 4.82 -22.18 -5.53
C LYS A 47 3.86 -21.32 -6.34
N LEU A 48 4.35 -20.24 -6.96
CA LEU A 48 3.54 -19.32 -7.75
C LEU A 48 4.27 -18.95 -9.05
N PRO A 49 3.64 -19.14 -10.24
CA PRO A 49 4.26 -18.74 -11.51
C PRO A 49 4.49 -17.23 -11.59
N PRO A 50 5.57 -16.76 -12.26
CA PRO A 50 5.90 -15.34 -12.33
C PRO A 50 4.78 -14.47 -12.91
N ALA A 51 4.10 -14.94 -13.97
CA ALA A 51 3.00 -14.20 -14.60
C ALA A 51 1.80 -14.01 -13.66
N VAL A 52 1.52 -15.01 -12.80
CA VAL A 52 0.46 -14.94 -11.79
C VAL A 52 0.87 -13.99 -10.67
N ALA A 53 2.09 -14.13 -10.14
CA ALA A 53 2.63 -13.24 -9.12
C ALA A 53 2.57 -11.77 -9.55
N TYR A 54 2.99 -11.48 -10.79
CA TYR A 54 2.92 -10.15 -11.37
C TYR A 54 1.49 -9.62 -11.45
N LYS A 55 0.54 -10.43 -11.91
CA LYS A 55 -0.88 -10.05 -12.03
C LYS A 55 -1.47 -9.69 -10.66
N GLU A 56 -1.19 -10.49 -9.64
CA GLU A 56 -1.65 -10.25 -8.26
C GLU A 56 -1.06 -8.96 -7.69
N ILE A 57 0.26 -8.76 -7.78
CA ILE A 57 0.94 -7.54 -7.31
C ILE A 57 0.39 -6.30 -8.04
N LYS A 58 0.13 -6.39 -9.34
CA LYS A 58 -0.48 -5.30 -10.12
C LYS A 58 -1.90 -4.98 -9.64
N GLY A 59 -2.65 -5.98 -9.19
CA GLY A 59 -3.96 -5.80 -8.55
C GLY A 59 -3.84 -5.03 -7.23
N LEU A 60 -2.94 -5.46 -6.36
CA LEU A 60 -2.66 -4.79 -5.08
C LEU A 60 -2.24 -3.33 -5.28
N TRP A 61 -1.39 -3.06 -6.27
CA TRP A 61 -0.96 -1.70 -6.59
C TRP A 61 -2.14 -0.80 -7.02
N LYS A 62 -3.07 -1.33 -7.82
CA LYS A 62 -4.28 -0.59 -8.20
C LYS A 62 -5.15 -0.26 -6.99
N GLN A 63 -5.31 -1.21 -6.06
CA GLN A 63 -6.08 -1.01 -4.82
C GLN A 63 -5.43 0.06 -3.94
N LEU A 64 -4.11 0.01 -3.74
CA LEU A 64 -3.37 1.01 -2.97
C LEU A 64 -3.52 2.42 -3.56
N LYS A 65 -3.37 2.55 -4.89
CA LYS A 65 -3.56 3.83 -5.58
C LYS A 65 -4.99 4.36 -5.42
N GLN A 66 -5.99 3.50 -5.53
CA GLN A 66 -7.38 3.89 -5.32
C GLN A 66 -7.61 4.37 -3.89
N SER A 67 -7.08 3.66 -2.90
CA SER A 67 -7.17 4.07 -1.50
C SER A 67 -6.54 5.44 -1.26
N LYS A 68 -5.33 5.69 -1.79
CA LYS A 68 -4.67 7.02 -1.70
C LYS A 68 -5.57 8.13 -2.24
N LYS A 69 -6.19 7.89 -3.41
CA LYS A 69 -7.08 8.84 -4.07
C LYS A 69 -8.34 9.11 -3.24
N GLN A 70 -8.98 8.06 -2.70
CA GLN A 70 -10.18 8.18 -1.87
C GLN A 70 -9.93 8.92 -0.55
N LEU A 71 -8.71 8.84 -0.04
CA LEU A 71 -8.29 9.55 1.17
C LEU A 71 -7.82 10.98 0.91
N GLY A 72 -7.85 11.46 -0.34
CA GLY A 72 -7.43 12.83 -0.70
C GLY A 72 -5.94 13.10 -0.50
N ILE A 73 -5.12 12.07 -0.29
CA ILE A 73 -3.69 12.26 0.01
C ILE A 73 -2.94 12.67 -1.26
N GLY A 74 -2.28 13.82 -1.19
CA GLY A 74 -1.53 14.39 -2.32
C GLY A 74 -2.41 15.02 -3.39
N GLN A 75 -3.71 15.21 -3.12
CA GLN A 75 -4.53 16.14 -3.89
C GLN A 75 -4.37 17.50 -3.22
N THR A 76 -3.49 18.34 -3.77
CA THR A 76 -3.63 19.78 -3.57
C THR A 76 -4.92 20.17 -4.26
N SER A 77 -5.83 20.83 -3.54
CA SER A 77 -6.90 21.57 -4.17
C SER A 77 -6.24 22.46 -5.22
N VAL A 78 -6.57 22.26 -6.50
CA VAL A 78 -6.22 23.22 -7.55
C VAL A 78 -7.13 24.43 -7.33
N ASP A 79 -6.82 25.23 -6.31
CA ASP A 79 -7.07 26.66 -6.36
C ASP A 79 -5.74 27.29 -6.78
N GLY A 80 -5.80 28.01 -7.89
CA GLY A 80 -4.68 28.20 -8.79
C GLY A 80 -3.44 28.85 -8.17
N THR A 81 -2.37 28.08 -8.12
CA THR A 81 -1.05 28.49 -8.63
C THR A 81 -0.32 27.24 -9.05
N SER A 82 -0.02 27.16 -10.34
CA SER A 82 0.85 26.17 -10.94
C SER A 82 2.21 26.20 -10.28
N ASP A 83 2.62 25.12 -9.62
CA ASP A 83 4.04 24.80 -9.52
C ASP A 83 4.27 23.33 -9.87
N HIS A 84 5.21 23.19 -10.78
CA HIS A 84 5.61 22.00 -11.49
C HIS A 84 6.55 21.20 -10.59
N ASP A 85 6.09 20.11 -10.00
CA ASP A 85 6.99 19.17 -9.31
C ASP A 85 7.02 17.81 -9.97
N SER A 86 8.18 17.55 -10.56
CA SER A 86 8.69 16.29 -11.09
C SER A 86 8.90 15.29 -9.97
N PHE A 87 8.42 14.06 -10.14
CA PHE A 87 9.11 12.79 -9.84
C PHE A 87 8.34 11.62 -10.50
#